data_AF-A0A8T6A5V1-F1
#
_entry.id   AF-A0A8T6A5V1-F1
#
_cell.length_a   1.000
_cell.length_b   1.000
_cell.length_c   1.000
_cell.angle_alpha   90.00
_cell.angle_beta   90.00
_cell.angle_gamma   90.00
#
_symmetry.space_group_name_H-M   'P 1'
#
loop_
_entity.id
_entity.type
_entity.pdbx_description
1 polymer ?
#
loop_
_entity_poly.entity_id
_entity_poly.type
_entity_poly.pdbx_seq_one_letter_code
_entity_poly.pdbx_strand_id
1 'polypeptide(L)'
;MLPVQSPQLPVVIDYPAALALRQMSMVHDELPKYLLAPEVSALLHYVPDLRRKMLLATLWNTGARINEALALTRGDFSLAPPYPFVQLA
;
A
#
# COMPACT_ATOMS: atom_id res chain seq x y z
N MET A 1 -4.35 -4.13 31.95
CA MET A 1 -3.27 -3.43 31.22
C MET A 1 -2.68 -4.41 30.22
N LEU A 2 -3.04 -4.29 28.95
CA LEU A 2 -2.42 -5.11 27.90
C LEU A 2 -1.04 -4.52 27.55
N PRO A 3 0.00 -5.34 27.35
CA PRO A 3 1.34 -4.85 27.03
C PRO A 3 1.32 -4.20 25.64
N VAL A 4 1.71 -2.92 25.57
CA VAL A 4 1.95 -2.22 24.30
C VAL A 4 3.28 -2.76 23.75
N GLN A 5 3.22 -3.66 22.77
CA GLN A 5 4.40 -4.03 21.99
C GLN A 5 4.91 -2.80 21.25
N SER A 6 6.16 -2.43 21.51
CA SER A 6 6.87 -1.38 20.80
C SER A 6 6.97 -1.72 19.31
N PRO A 7 6.75 -0.77 18.38
CA PRO A 7 6.89 -1.03 16.96
C PRO A 7 8.35 -1.34 16.64
N GLN A 8 8.63 -2.57 16.18
CA GLN A 8 9.93 -2.92 15.61
C GLN A 8 10.12 -2.15 14.30
N LEU A 9 10.90 -1.07 14.37
CA LEU A 9 11.42 -0.34 13.22
C LEU A 9 12.80 -0.90 12.84
N PRO A 10 13.20 -0.98 11.56
CA PRO A 10 12.41 -1.31 10.37
C PRO A 10 12.62 -2.78 9.97
N VAL A 11 11.59 -3.42 9.41
CA VAL A 11 11.80 -4.63 8.61
C VAL A 11 12.68 -4.23 7.43
N VAL A 12 13.91 -4.75 7.41
CA VAL A 12 14.84 -4.52 6.29
C VAL A 12 14.25 -5.20 5.06
N ILE A 13 13.86 -4.41 4.07
CA ILE A 13 13.40 -4.93 2.79
C ILE A 13 14.62 -5.40 2.00
N ASP A 14 14.70 -6.71 1.73
CA ASP A 14 15.71 -7.27 0.83
C ASP A 14 15.37 -6.92 -0.63
N TYR A 15 15.86 -5.76 -1.06
CA TYR A 15 15.65 -5.25 -2.41
C TYR A 15 16.24 -6.14 -3.51
N PRO A 16 17.47 -6.71 -3.39
CA PRO A 16 17.97 -7.69 -4.34
C PRO A 16 17.02 -8.87 -4.53
N ALA A 17 16.51 -9.46 -3.44
CA ALA A 17 15.56 -10.56 -3.53
C ALA A 17 14.24 -10.14 -4.21
N ALA A 18 13.70 -8.96 -3.86
CA ALA A 18 12.49 -8.44 -4.47
C ALA A 18 12.64 -8.19 -5.99
N LEU A 19 13.80 -7.70 -6.43
CA LEU A 19 14.13 -7.53 -7.86
C LEU A 19 14.24 -8.87 -8.59
N ALA A 20 14.88 -9.87 -7.97
CA ALA A 20 14.99 -11.21 -8.54
C ALA A 20 13.61 -11.87 -8.71
N LEU A 21 12.74 -11.77 -7.71
CA LEU A 21 11.37 -12.29 -7.79
C LEU A 21 10.56 -11.62 -8.90
N ARG A 22 10.74 -10.32 -9.11
CA ARG A 22 10.12 -9.61 -10.24
C ARG A 22 10.65 -10.11 -11.59
N GLN A 23 11.96 -10.31 -11.72
CA GLN A 23 12.54 -10.85 -12.95
C GLN A 23 12.02 -12.24 -13.27
N MET A 24 11.83 -13.08 -12.24
CA MET A 24 11.19 -14.39 -12.39
C MET A 24 9.72 -14.27 -12.80
N SER A 25 8.95 -13.35 -12.20
CA SER A 25 7.54 -13.16 -12.56
C SER A 25 7.35 -12.58 -13.96
N MET A 26 8.30 -11.78 -14.45
CA MET A 26 8.29 -11.24 -15.82
C MET A 26 8.40 -12.31 -16.91
N VAL A 27 8.78 -13.55 -16.58
CA VAL A 27 8.73 -14.69 -17.52
C VAL A 27 7.27 -15.07 -17.83
N HIS A 28 6.33 -14.70 -16.97
CA HIS A 28 4.91 -14.96 -17.13
C HIS A 28 4.20 -13.69 -17.62
N ASP A 29 4.16 -13.48 -18.94
CA ASP A 29 3.52 -12.30 -19.58
C ASP A 29 2.01 -12.19 -19.31
N GLU A 30 1.36 -13.26 -18.86
CA GLU A 30 -0.07 -13.28 -18.53
C GLU A 30 -0.40 -12.62 -17.18
N LEU A 31 0.61 -12.36 -16.33
CA LEU A 31 0.40 -11.80 -15.00
C LEU A 31 0.64 -10.29 -14.95
N PRO A 32 -0.12 -9.54 -14.12
CA PRO A 32 0.13 -8.13 -13.90
C PRO A 32 1.53 -7.87 -13.35
N LYS A 33 2.20 -6.86 -13.88
CA LYS A 33 3.51 -6.41 -13.37
C LYS A 33 3.30 -5.66 -12.05
N TYR A 34 3.87 -6.18 -10.98
CA TYR A 34 3.81 -5.56 -9.65
C TYR A 34 4.89 -4.48 -9.47
N LEU A 35 4.56 -3.45 -8.70
CA LEU A 35 5.48 -2.37 -8.31
C LEU A 35 6.14 -2.69 -6.97
N LEU A 36 7.42 -2.36 -6.85
CA LEU A 36 8.16 -2.42 -5.59
C LEU A 36 7.86 -1.18 -4.73
N ALA A 37 8.06 -1.29 -3.41
CA ALA A 37 7.82 -0.18 -2.47
C ALA A 37 8.50 1.16 -2.85
N PRO A 38 9.75 1.19 -3.34
CA PRO A 38 10.40 2.42 -3.79
C PRO A 38 9.74 3.00 -5.04
N GLU A 39 9.22 2.15 -5.93
CA GLU A 39 8.56 2.56 -7.16
C GLU A 39 7.19 3.19 -6.84
N VAL A 40 6.47 2.63 -5.87
CA VAL A 40 5.22 3.23 -5.37
C VAL A 40 5.49 4.55 -4.64
N SER A 41 6.56 4.63 -3.86
CA SER A 41 6.98 5.89 -3.22
C SER A 41 7.29 6.97 -4.26
N ALA A 42 8.05 6.63 -5.31
CA ALA A 42 8.33 7.52 -6.43
C ALA A 42 7.03 7.93 -7.16
N LEU A 43 6.13 6.99 -7.43
CA LEU A 43 4.83 7.27 -8.03
C LEU A 43 4.03 8.27 -7.20
N LEU A 44 3.94 8.08 -5.88
CA LEU A 44 3.25 8.99 -4.97
C LEU A 44 3.92 10.37 -4.87
N HIS A 45 5.22 10.45 -5.09
CA HIS A 45 5.97 11.71 -5.14
C HIS A 45 5.64 12.52 -6.40
N TYR A 46 5.49 11.86 -7.55
CA TYR A 46 5.21 12.51 -8.84
C TYR A 46 3.74 12.86 -9.08
N VAL A 47 2.81 12.47 -8.21
CA VAL A 47 1.39 12.80 -8.34
C VAL A 47 1.08 14.12 -7.63
N PRO A 48 0.84 15.22 -8.38
CA PRO A 48 0.60 16.54 -7.78
C PRO A 48 -0.82 16.70 -7.24
N ASP A 49 -1.79 15.96 -7.79
CA ASP A 49 -3.19 16.02 -7.39
C ASP A 49 -3.43 15.24 -6.09
N LEU A 50 -3.89 15.94 -5.06
CA LEU A 50 -4.09 15.34 -3.73
C LEU A 50 -5.11 14.21 -3.74
N ARG A 51 -6.17 14.32 -4.55
CA ARG A 51 -7.21 13.30 -4.63
C ARG A 51 -6.67 12.00 -5.23
N ARG A 52 -5.92 12.07 -6.33
CA ARG A 52 -5.24 10.92 -6.94
C ARG A 52 -4.20 10.33 -6.00
N LYS A 53 -3.44 11.19 -5.30
CA LYS A 53 -2.45 10.75 -4.32
C LYS A 53 -3.10 9.99 -3.17
N MET A 54 -4.22 10.50 -2.65
CA MET A 54 -5.00 9.82 -1.62
C MET A 54 -5.48 8.44 -2.09
N LEU A 55 -6.08 8.36 -3.29
CA LEU A 55 -6.55 7.07 -3.84
C LEU A 55 -5.41 6.05 -3.95
N LEU A 56 -4.27 6.45 -4.53
CA LEU A 56 -3.11 5.57 -4.67
C LEU A 56 -2.53 5.15 -3.32
N ALA A 57 -2.46 6.07 -2.36
CA ALA A 57 -2.01 5.76 -1.00
C ALA A 57 -2.97 4.79 -0.31
N THR A 58 -4.29 4.96 -0.45
CA THR A 58 -5.28 4.04 0.11
C THR A 58 -5.15 2.65 -0.50
N LEU A 59 -5.03 2.55 -1.83
CA LEU A 59 -4.80 1.26 -2.52
C LEU A 59 -3.52 0.57 -2.03
N TRP A 60 -2.42 1.31 -1.89
CA TRP A 60 -1.16 0.76 -1.39
C TRP A 60 -1.23 0.28 0.05
N ASN A 61 -1.86 1.05 0.95
CA ASN A 61 -1.91 0.73 2.37
C ASN A 61 -2.93 -0.37 2.72
N THR A 62 -4.00 -0.52 1.93
CA THR A 62 -5.10 -1.46 2.25
C THR A 62 -5.17 -2.67 1.31
N GLY A 63 -4.60 -2.58 0.10
CA GLY A 63 -4.76 -3.61 -0.93
C GLY A 63 -6.18 -3.71 -1.51
N ALA A 64 -7.03 -2.70 -1.29
CA ALA A 64 -8.42 -2.69 -1.78
C ALA A 64 -8.50 -2.82 -3.31
N ARG A 65 -9.54 -3.49 -3.82
CA ARG A 65 -9.85 -3.48 -5.25
C ARG A 65 -10.30 -2.08 -5.67
N ILE A 66 -10.13 -1.74 -6.95
CA ILE A 66 -10.49 -0.39 -7.43
C ILE A 66 -11.96 -0.02 -7.14
N ASN A 67 -12.89 -0.95 -7.31
CA ASN A 67 -14.31 -0.71 -7.03
C ASN A 67 -14.58 -0.51 -5.54
N GLU A 68 -13.91 -1.26 -4.67
CA GLU A 68 -14.00 -1.10 -3.22
C GLU A 68 -13.45 0.27 -2.81
N ALA A 69 -12.26 0.63 -3.33
CA ALA A 69 -11.62 1.92 -3.05
C ALA A 69 -12.44 3.13 -3.53
N LEU A 70 -13.15 2.99 -4.66
CA LEU A 70 -14.04 4.04 -5.18
C LEU A 70 -15.37 4.13 -4.41
N ALA A 71 -15.79 3.06 -3.75
CA ALA A 71 -16.97 3.06 -2.89
C ALA A 71 -16.69 3.67 -1.50
N LEU A 72 -15.42 3.83 -1.12
CA LEU A 72 -15.03 4.42 0.15
C LEU A 72 -15.45 5.89 0.24
N THR A 73 -16.06 6.20 1.37
CA THR A 73 -16.44 7.53 1.81
C THR A 73 -15.57 7.96 2.99
N ARG A 74 -15.68 9.22 3.42
CA ARG A 74 -14.95 9.71 4.60
C ARG A 74 -15.28 8.93 5.88
N GLY A 75 -16.51 8.41 6.01
CA GLY A 75 -16.96 7.69 7.21
C GLY A 75 -16.30 6.33 7.39
N ASP A 76 -15.73 5.78 6.32
CA ASP A 76 -15.11 4.44 6.29
C ASP A 76 -13.68 4.44 6.83
N PHE A 77 -13.10 5.63 7.08
CA PHE A 77 -11.74 5.79 7.60
C PHE A 77 -11.75 6.09 9.09
N SER A 78 -11.25 5.12 9.87
CA SER A 78 -10.87 5.36 11.27
C SER A 78 -9.38 5.66 11.33
N LEU A 79 -9.03 6.93 11.48
CA LEU A 79 -7.64 7.39 11.58
C LEU A 79 -7.17 7.56 13.04
N ALA A 80 -7.96 7.10 14.01
CA ALA A 80 -7.63 7.21 15.42
C ALA A 80 -6.49 6.25 15.80
N PRO A 81 -5.53 6.67 16.64
CA PRO A 81 -4.54 5.78 17.22
C PRO A 81 -5.19 4.65 18.06
N PRO A 82 -4.52 3.49 18.25
CA PRO A 82 -3.16 3.15 17.85
C PRO A 82 -3.04 2.56 16.44
N TYR A 83 -4.13 2.05 15.86
CA TYR A 83 -4.12 1.38 14.56
C TYR A 83 -5.22 1.97 13.67
N PRO A 84 -4.85 2.84 12.71
CA PRO A 84 -5.81 3.32 11.74
C PRO A 84 -6.29 2.17 10.87
N PHE A 85 -7.59 2.13 10.55
CA PHE A 85 -8.18 1.11 9.70
C PHE A 85 -9.23 1.70 8.77
N VAL A 86 -9.54 0.94 7.72
CA VAL A 86 -10.57 1.26 6.74
C VAL A 86 -11.54 0.09 6.67
N GLN A 87 -12.83 0.37 6.72
CA GLN A 87 -13.88 -0.64 6.58
C GLN A 87 -14.92 -0.14 5.59
N LEU A 88 -15.15 -0.92 4.54
CA LEU A 88 -16.28 -0.68 3.64
C LEU A 88 -17.57 -1.07 4.38
N ALA A 89 -18.47 -0.10 4.59
CA ALA A 89 -19.77 -0.31 5.22
C ALA A 89 -20.70 -1.19 4.39
#